data_AF-A0AAW9HX88-F1
#
_entry.id   AF-A0AAW9HX88-F1
#
_cell.length_a   1.000
_cell.length_b   1.000
_cell.length_c   1.000
_cell.angle_alpha   90.00
_cell.angle_beta   90.00
_cell.angle_gamma   90.00
#
_symmetry.space_group_name_H-M   'P 1'
#
loop_
_entity.id
_entity.type
_entity.pdbx_description
1 polymer ?
#
loop_
_entity_poly.entity_id
_entity_poly.type
_entity_poly.pdbx_seq_one_letter_code
_entity_poly.pdbx_strand_id
1 'polypeptide(L)'
;MTINEAMRTLRLPNPTTPEDLECRWSKTLRFGDKILMAGYYYNGVNKPCYFGATYEFLTDDTSCEGTIGLHSVSEVEFEDDGHAIAWAMSHAE
;
A
#
# COMPACT_ATOMS: atom_id res chain seq x y z
N MET A 1 -11.45 3.30 -6.00
CA MET A 1 -11.96 3.12 -4.62
C MET A 1 -11.51 4.33 -3.80
N THR A 2 -12.37 4.90 -2.95
CA THR A 2 -11.92 6.01 -2.09
C THR A 2 -10.98 5.51 -0.98
N ILE A 3 -10.09 6.36 -0.47
CA ILE A 3 -9.15 6.01 0.62
C ILE A 3 -9.89 5.43 1.82
N ASN A 4 -11.03 6.00 2.22
CA ASN A 4 -11.83 5.52 3.36
C ASN A 4 -12.42 4.12 3.13
N GLU A 5 -12.83 3.81 1.91
CA GLU A 5 -13.32 2.48 1.56
C GLU A 5 -12.20 1.44 1.52
N ALA A 6 -11.03 1.83 1.00
CA ALA A 6 -9.84 0.99 0.98
C ALA A 6 -9.35 0.67 2.40
N MET A 7 -9.29 1.67 3.28
CA MET A 7 -8.95 1.47 4.70
C MET A 7 -9.88 0.48 5.38
N ARG A 8 -11.19 0.54 5.10
CA ARG A 8 -12.17 -0.37 5.72
C ARG A 8 -12.12 -1.78 5.14
N THR A 9 -12.07 -1.89 3.82
CA THR A 9 -12.16 -3.17 3.11
C THR A 9 -10.84 -3.95 3.23
N LEU A 10 -9.72 -3.27 2.96
CA LEU A 10 -8.39 -3.86 2.90
C LEU A 10 -7.64 -3.74 4.22
N ARG A 11 -8.26 -3.10 5.24
CA ARG A 11 -7.69 -2.89 6.59
C ARG A 11 -6.34 -2.18 6.56
N LEU A 12 -6.18 -1.26 5.61
CA LEU A 12 -4.97 -0.46 5.47
C LEU A 12 -4.89 0.55 6.63
N PRO A 13 -3.79 0.54 7.39
CA PRO A 13 -3.60 1.45 8.51
C PRO A 13 -3.28 2.84 7.95
N ASN A 14 -3.85 3.87 8.56
CA ASN A 14 -3.62 5.26 8.20
C ASN A 14 -4.02 6.16 9.39
N PRO A 15 -3.09 6.91 10.00
CA PRO A 15 -1.64 6.90 9.77
C PRO A 15 -0.96 5.64 10.34
N THR A 16 0.30 5.40 9.95
CA THR A 16 1.17 4.30 10.46
C THR A 16 2.66 4.66 10.32
N THR A 17 3.57 3.69 10.49
CA THR A 17 5.01 3.84 10.22
C THR A 17 5.48 2.85 9.14
N PRO A 18 6.58 3.13 8.42
CA PRO A 18 7.20 2.16 7.51
C PRO A 18 7.51 0.82 8.18
N GLU A 19 8.02 0.83 9.42
CA GLU A 19 8.32 -0.39 10.17
C GLU A 19 7.05 -1.23 10.42
N ASP A 20 5.97 -0.60 10.89
CA ASP A 20 4.70 -1.29 11.12
C ASP A 20 4.14 -1.89 9.82
N LEU A 21 4.31 -1.17 8.70
CA LEU A 21 3.88 -1.62 7.39
C LEU A 21 4.72 -2.83 6.92
N GLU A 22 6.05 -2.78 7.07
CA GLU A 22 6.96 -3.88 6.75
C GLU A 22 6.73 -5.13 7.62
N CYS A 23 6.35 -4.95 8.89
CA CYS A 23 6.08 -6.07 9.78
C CYS A 23 4.76 -6.78 9.48
N ARG A 24 3.78 -6.06 8.93
CA ARG A 24 2.42 -6.59 8.66
C ARG A 24 2.21 -7.02 7.21
N TRP A 25 2.94 -6.43 6.26
CA TRP A 25 2.85 -6.75 4.83
C TRP A 25 4.21 -7.19 4.30
N SER A 26 4.22 -8.25 3.49
CA SER A 26 5.48 -8.87 3.04
C SER A 26 6.10 -8.24 1.80
N LYS A 27 5.43 -7.25 1.18
CA LYS A 27 5.81 -6.68 -0.13
C LYS A 27 5.74 -5.16 -0.08
N THR A 28 6.59 -4.58 0.74
CA THR A 28 6.79 -3.14 0.87
C THR A 28 8.12 -2.74 0.25
N LEU A 29 8.18 -1.54 -0.33
CA LEU A 29 9.40 -1.01 -0.93
C LEU A 29 9.45 0.51 -0.72
N ARG A 30 10.56 1.01 -0.18
CA ARG A 30 10.83 2.44 -0.18
C ARG A 30 11.23 2.91 -1.58
N PHE A 31 10.50 3.90 -2.10
CA PHE A 31 10.72 4.50 -3.42
C PHE A 31 10.83 6.02 -3.27
N GLY A 32 12.07 6.51 -3.08
CA GLY A 32 12.32 7.93 -2.81
C GLY A 32 11.70 8.36 -1.47
N ASP A 33 10.76 9.30 -1.55
CA ASP A 33 9.97 9.87 -0.46
C ASP A 33 8.61 9.16 -0.25
N LYS A 34 8.36 8.07 -0.97
CA LYS A 34 7.14 7.26 -0.83
C LYS A 34 7.46 5.83 -0.39
N ILE A 35 6.46 5.17 0.15
CA ILE A 35 6.47 3.74 0.45
C ILE A 35 5.44 3.06 -0.43
N LEU A 36 5.89 2.08 -1.23
CA LEU A 36 5.05 1.27 -2.10
C LEU A 36 4.69 -0.03 -1.38
N MET A 37 3.50 -0.55 -1.64
CA MET A 37 3.04 -1.78 -1.03
C MET A 37 2.21 -2.59 -2.02
N ALA A 38 2.48 -3.89 -2.09
CA ALA A 38 1.56 -4.87 -2.65
C ALA A 38 0.89 -5.64 -1.50
N GLY A 39 -0.43 -5.59 -1.46
CA GLY A 39 -1.24 -6.28 -0.46
C GLY A 39 -2.01 -7.45 -1.05
N TYR A 40 -2.43 -8.36 -0.18
CA TYR A 40 -3.30 -9.47 -0.52
C TYR A 40 -4.60 -9.37 0.28
N TYR A 41 -5.72 -9.45 -0.43
CA TYR A 41 -7.07 -9.52 0.12
C TYR A 41 -7.87 -10.58 -0.64
N TYR A 42 -8.40 -11.57 0.08
CA TYR A 42 -9.16 -12.63 -0.55
C TYR A 42 -10.53 -12.13 -1.06
N ASN A 43 -10.65 -12.00 -2.39
CA ASN A 43 -11.86 -11.51 -3.06
C ASN A 43 -12.80 -12.64 -3.55
N GLY A 44 -12.44 -13.91 -3.32
CA GLY A 44 -13.23 -15.09 -3.70
C GLY A 44 -12.50 -16.03 -4.65
N VAL A 45 -13.12 -17.18 -4.92
CA VAL A 45 -12.54 -18.23 -5.77
C VAL A 45 -12.38 -17.73 -7.21
N ASN A 46 -11.20 -17.92 -7.81
CA ASN A 46 -10.85 -17.51 -9.17
C ASN A 46 -11.00 -16.00 -9.45
N LYS A 47 -10.86 -15.16 -8.42
CA LYS A 47 -10.81 -13.71 -8.55
C LYS A 47 -9.43 -13.16 -8.22
N PRO A 48 -9.01 -12.04 -8.85
CA PRO A 48 -7.80 -11.35 -8.44
C PRO A 48 -7.90 -10.92 -6.98
N CYS A 49 -6.78 -11.06 -6.26
CA CYS A 49 -6.72 -10.88 -4.81
C CYS A 49 -5.58 -9.95 -4.37
N TYR A 50 -4.77 -9.44 -5.30
CA TYR A 50 -3.69 -8.52 -4.99
C TYR A 50 -4.11 -7.08 -5.23
N PHE A 51 -3.56 -6.14 -4.49
CA PHE A 51 -3.81 -4.71 -4.69
C PHE A 51 -2.54 -3.91 -4.42
N GLY A 52 -2.40 -2.78 -5.10
CA GLY A 52 -1.29 -1.85 -4.89
C GLY A 52 -1.70 -0.71 -3.97
N ALA A 53 -0.79 -0.23 -3.15
CA ALA A 53 -0.97 0.97 -2.34
C ALA A 53 0.32 1.80 -2.30
N THR A 54 0.17 3.12 -2.17
CA THR A 54 1.27 4.06 -1.96
C THR A 54 1.02 4.85 -0.69
N TYR A 55 2.10 5.11 0.03
CA TYR A 55 2.12 5.90 1.25
C TYR A 55 3.14 7.03 1.13
N GLU A 56 2.89 8.13 1.81
CA GLU A 56 3.78 9.29 1.86
C GLU A 56 4.12 9.68 3.31
N PHE A 57 5.31 10.22 3.53
CA PHE A 57 5.68 10.78 4.84
C PHE A 57 4.86 12.05 5.11
N LEU A 58 4.23 12.09 6.28
CA LEU A 58 3.43 13.22 6.75
C LEU A 58 4.26 14.23 7.56
N THR A 59 5.51 13.88 7.87
CA THR A 59 6.45 14.70 8.66
C THR A 59 7.83 14.68 8.02
N ASP A 60 8.72 15.56 8.50
CA ASP A 60 10.13 15.59 8.07
C ASP A 60 10.93 14.36 8.56
N ASP A 61 10.39 13.57 9.47
CA ASP A 61 11.00 12.31 9.89
C ASP A 61 10.74 11.23 8.83
N THR A 62 11.77 10.95 8.05
CA THR A 62 11.73 9.93 7.01
C THR A 62 12.43 8.63 7.43
N SER A 63 12.64 8.41 8.73
CA SER A 63 13.13 7.14 9.26
C SER A 63 12.07 6.03 9.18
N CYS A 64 12.40 4.81 9.65
CA CYS A 64 11.43 3.71 9.73
C CYS A 64 10.28 3.96 10.72
N GLU A 65 10.46 4.91 11.65
CA GLU A 65 9.47 5.36 12.64
C GLU A 65 8.71 6.62 12.19
N GLY A 66 9.06 7.15 11.02
CA GLY A 66 8.40 8.31 10.43
C GLY A 66 6.91 8.07 10.23
N THR A 67 6.08 9.08 10.48
CA THR A 67 4.64 8.96 10.29
C THR A 67 4.32 8.98 8.80
N ILE A 68 3.72 7.91 8.29
CA ILE A 68 3.25 7.80 6.91
C ILE A 68 1.73 7.75 6.84
N GLY A 69 1.20 8.32 5.75
CA GLY A 69 -0.22 8.33 5.42
C GLY A 69 -0.50 7.64 4.10
N LEU A 70 -1.67 7.01 4.00
CA LEU A 70 -2.12 6.35 2.78
C LEU A 70 -2.44 7.41 1.71
N HIS A 71 -1.72 7.36 0.58
CA HIS A 71 -1.84 8.33 -0.51
C HIS A 71 -2.75 7.83 -1.63
N SER A 72 -2.49 6.61 -2.15
CA SER A 72 -3.32 6.00 -3.19
C SER A 72 -3.42 4.49 -3.04
N VAL A 73 -4.51 3.91 -3.56
CA VAL A 73 -4.77 2.46 -3.58
C VAL A 73 -5.37 2.08 -4.92
N SER A 74 -4.99 0.92 -5.45
CA SER A 74 -5.51 0.44 -6.73
C SER A 74 -7.02 0.27 -6.67
N GLU A 75 -7.70 0.79 -7.69
CA GLU A 75 -9.15 0.61 -7.83
C GLU A 75 -9.54 -0.77 -8.35
N VAL A 76 -8.54 -1.50 -8.84
CA VAL A 76 -8.64 -2.85 -9.37
C VAL A 76 -7.75 -3.78 -8.56
N GLU A 77 -8.16 -5.04 -8.49
CA GLU A 77 -7.32 -6.11 -7.98
C GLU A 77 -6.52 -6.76 -9.12
N PHE A 78 -5.36 -7.32 -8.76
CA PHE A 78 -4.42 -7.97 -9.66
C PHE A 78 -4.31 -9.47 -9.34
N GLU A 79 -3.85 -10.24 -10.33
CA GLU A 79 -3.63 -11.70 -10.21
C GLU A 79 -2.40 -12.03 -9.36
N ASP A 80 -1.41 -11.14 -9.32
CA ASP A 80 -0.15 -11.32 -8.61
C ASP A 80 0.36 -10.01 -7.99
N ASP A 81 1.35 -10.15 -7.10
CA ASP A 81 2.00 -9.04 -6.40
C ASP A 81 2.89 -8.18 -7.33
N GLY A 82 3.38 -8.75 -8.44
CA GLY A 82 4.18 -8.04 -9.43
C GLY A 82 3.40 -6.94 -10.16
N HIS A 83 2.19 -7.25 -10.62
CA HIS A 83 1.32 -6.24 -11.23
C HIS A 83 0.84 -5.21 -10.21
N ALA A 84 0.59 -5.62 -8.97
CA ALA A 84 0.22 -4.71 -7.88
C ALA A 84 1.35 -3.70 -7.56
N ILE A 85 2.59 -4.15 -7.46
CA ILE A 85 3.73 -3.25 -7.21
C ILE A 85 4.04 -2.38 -8.42
N ALA A 86 3.89 -2.90 -9.65
CA ALA A 86 4.04 -2.11 -10.87
C ALA A 86 3.02 -0.97 -10.93
N TRP A 87 1.77 -1.23 -10.53
CA TRP A 87 0.77 -0.19 -10.38
C TRP A 87 1.17 0.84 -9.31
N ALA A 88 1.64 0.39 -8.14
CA ALA A 88 2.06 1.30 -7.07
C ALA A 88 3.22 2.21 -7.54
N MET A 89 4.19 1.66 -8.28
CA MET A 89 5.29 2.42 -8.88
C MET A 89 4.80 3.48 -9.88
N SER A 90 3.82 3.18 -10.73
CA SER A 90 3.30 4.15 -11.70
C SER A 90 2.41 5.23 -11.07
N HIS A 91 2.11 5.12 -9.78
CA HIS A 91 1.33 6.08 -8.99
C HIS A 91 2.16 6.65 -7.83
N ALA A 92 3.48 6.54 -7.92
CA ALA A 92 4.44 7.06 -6.95
C ALA A 92 5.00 8.45 -7.32
N GLU A 93 4.49 9.06 -8.41
CA GLU A 93 4.85 10.41 -8.86
C GLU A 93 4.01 11.49 -8.20
#